data_AF-A0A0G9MM61-F1
#
_entry.id   AF-A0A0G9MM61-F1
#
_cell.length_a   1.000
_cell.length_b   1.000
_cell.length_c   1.000
_cell.angle_alpha   90.00
_cell.angle_beta   90.00
_cell.angle_gamma   90.00
#
_symmetry.space_group_name_H-M   'P 1'
#
loop_
_entity.id
_entity.type
_entity.pdbx_description
1 polymer ?
#
loop_
_entity_poly.entity_id
_entity_poly.type
_entity_poly.pdbx_seq_one_letter_code
_entity_poly.pdbx_strand_id
1 'polypeptide(L)'
;MVSRFLILFAALLLPAQALAQASEAEELEGSWALRIDDATIFVFTLDRLDDGRWQGQWMRPERINSNGWIFREMEGAQLVRAVRTAERDGVVQLVFTGPLGDGRNDVLRFRQTGTNQAELTYVGVPTDPYPLIRVPGSQQLGPFDEIRIYDRDNAVTEADYTPDAESAPDDAADVADDARSSEQMEAEADSVDEEAQADSVDEQAAPPELAQDETLIGEDFLEDLDNAPLSESDAPSTEAEIARACTDIDRDNPPDADGLSALWGDDYESIGTGLDIREYRMDNGDIARITLLDDRIYVNSCGEE
;
A
#
# COMPACT_ATOMS: atom_id res chain seq x y z
N MET A 1 -28.44 -25.54 -66.38
CA MET A 1 -27.42 -24.48 -66.18
C MET A 1 -27.75 -23.52 -65.02
N VAL A 2 -28.71 -23.82 -64.14
CA VAL A 2 -29.10 -22.95 -63.00
C VAL A 2 -28.37 -23.33 -61.69
N SER A 3 -27.82 -24.54 -61.62
CA SER A 3 -27.21 -25.10 -60.39
C SER A 3 -25.78 -24.64 -60.09
N ARG A 4 -25.15 -23.82 -60.95
CA ARG A 4 -23.76 -23.33 -60.75
C ARG A 4 -23.66 -21.91 -60.21
N PHE A 5 -24.77 -21.18 -60.12
CA PHE A 5 -24.80 -19.81 -59.59
C PHE A 5 -25.08 -19.72 -58.08
N LEU A 6 -25.51 -20.82 -57.44
CA LEU A 6 -25.85 -20.84 -56.01
C LEU A 6 -24.64 -21.00 -55.06
N ILE A 7 -23.48 -21.45 -55.56
CA ILE A 7 -22.27 -21.64 -54.72
C ILE A 7 -21.53 -20.32 -54.49
N LEU A 8 -21.70 -19.32 -55.37
CA LEU A 8 -21.04 -18.01 -55.24
C LEU A 8 -21.69 -17.10 -54.18
N PHE A 9 -22.95 -17.34 -53.79
CA PHE A 9 -23.62 -16.54 -52.75
C PHE A 9 -23.35 -17.04 -51.32
N ALA A 10 -22.95 -18.32 -51.15
CA ALA A 10 -22.61 -18.88 -49.85
C ALA A 10 -21.23 -18.42 -49.34
N ALA A 11 -20.32 -18.01 -50.23
CA ALA A 11 -19.01 -17.48 -49.87
C ALA A 11 -19.03 -16.00 -49.44
N LEU A 12 -20.14 -15.26 -49.69
CA LEU A 12 -20.30 -13.87 -49.23
C LEU A 12 -21.00 -13.73 -47.88
N LEU A 13 -21.45 -14.85 -47.29
CA LEU A 13 -21.94 -14.94 -45.92
C LEU A 13 -20.85 -15.47 -44.96
N LEU A 14 -19.57 -15.42 -45.38
CA LEU A 14 -18.45 -15.59 -44.46
C LEU A 14 -18.50 -14.46 -43.43
N PRO A 15 -18.45 -14.78 -42.14
CA PRO A 15 -18.96 -13.96 -41.06
C PRO A 15 -18.11 -12.69 -40.89
N ALA A 16 -18.70 -11.53 -41.16
CA ALA A 16 -18.19 -10.24 -40.69
C ALA A 16 -18.03 -10.19 -39.15
N GLN A 17 -18.51 -11.19 -38.42
CA GLN A 17 -18.33 -11.35 -36.98
C GLN A 17 -16.89 -11.70 -36.57
N ALA A 18 -16.02 -12.13 -37.49
CA ALA A 18 -14.62 -12.42 -37.17
C ALA A 18 -13.72 -11.16 -37.10
N LEU A 19 -14.19 -10.00 -37.56
CA LEU A 19 -13.42 -8.74 -37.53
C LEU A 19 -13.91 -7.75 -36.45
N ALA A 20 -14.97 -8.09 -35.70
CA ALA A 20 -15.42 -7.34 -34.53
C ALA A 20 -14.75 -7.81 -33.23
N GLN A 21 -13.88 -8.82 -33.29
CA GLN A 21 -12.94 -9.15 -32.21
C GLN A 21 -11.67 -8.30 -32.28
N ALA A 22 -11.78 -7.08 -32.80
CA ALA A 22 -10.81 -6.03 -32.55
C ALA A 22 -10.91 -5.75 -31.05
N SER A 23 -10.15 -6.51 -30.27
CA SER A 23 -9.71 -6.20 -28.91
C SER A 23 -10.70 -5.29 -28.19
N GLU A 24 -11.78 -5.87 -27.63
CA GLU A 24 -12.19 -5.40 -26.30
C GLU A 24 -10.93 -5.58 -25.46
N ALA A 25 -10.06 -4.55 -25.47
CA ALA A 25 -9.05 -4.39 -24.46
C ALA A 25 -9.83 -4.55 -23.18
N GLU A 26 -9.58 -5.64 -22.46
CA GLU A 26 -10.32 -5.96 -21.26
C GLU A 26 -10.29 -4.69 -20.43
N GLU A 27 -11.47 -4.09 -20.27
CA GLU A 27 -11.54 -2.70 -19.86
C GLU A 27 -11.70 -2.66 -18.35
N LEU A 28 -10.79 -1.93 -17.71
CA LEU A 28 -10.77 -1.76 -16.26
C LEU A 28 -12.00 -0.98 -15.76
N GLU A 29 -12.79 -0.39 -16.67
CA GLU A 29 -14.08 0.22 -16.37
C GLU A 29 -15.03 -0.76 -15.66
N GLY A 30 -15.75 -0.28 -14.66
CA GLY A 30 -16.74 -1.03 -13.90
C GLY A 30 -16.46 -1.02 -12.39
N SER A 31 -17.11 -1.95 -11.68
CA SER A 31 -16.98 -2.07 -10.23
C SER A 31 -16.19 -3.31 -9.85
N TRP A 32 -15.30 -3.15 -8.88
CA TRP A 32 -14.32 -4.13 -8.46
C TRP A 32 -14.31 -4.23 -6.94
N ALA A 33 -14.35 -5.43 -6.38
CA ALA A 33 -14.37 -5.64 -4.95
C ALA A 33 -13.09 -6.35 -4.49
N LEU A 34 -12.52 -5.85 -3.39
CA LEU A 34 -11.63 -6.64 -2.55
C LEU A 34 -12.51 -7.49 -1.64
N ARG A 35 -12.41 -8.81 -1.79
CA ARG A 35 -13.14 -9.77 -0.96
C ARG A 35 -12.17 -10.66 -0.23
N ILE A 36 -12.43 -10.84 1.06
CA ILE A 36 -11.71 -11.75 1.93
C ILE A 36 -12.81 -12.65 2.51
N ASP A 37 -12.73 -13.94 2.18
CA ASP A 37 -13.81 -14.91 2.40
C ASP A 37 -15.18 -14.42 1.88
N ASP A 38 -16.16 -14.32 2.78
CA ASP A 38 -17.51 -13.89 2.49
C ASP A 38 -17.71 -12.37 2.60
N ALA A 39 -16.73 -11.64 3.17
CA ALA A 39 -16.82 -10.20 3.38
C ALA A 39 -16.32 -9.40 2.17
N THR A 40 -17.06 -8.34 1.82
CA THR A 40 -16.58 -7.31 0.89
C THR A 40 -15.96 -6.16 1.67
N ILE A 41 -14.64 -6.02 1.58
CA ILE A 41 -13.87 -5.06 2.37
C ILE A 41 -13.93 -3.67 1.72
N PHE A 42 -13.64 -3.62 0.42
CA PHE A 42 -13.65 -2.40 -0.38
C PHE A 42 -14.36 -2.64 -1.69
N VAL A 43 -15.02 -1.60 -2.21
CA VAL A 43 -15.52 -1.57 -3.59
C VAL A 43 -14.97 -0.34 -4.29
N PHE A 44 -14.41 -0.54 -5.48
CA PHE A 44 -13.89 0.51 -6.35
C PHE A 44 -14.76 0.59 -7.60
N THR A 45 -15.14 1.80 -7.99
CA THR A 45 -15.79 2.05 -9.28
C THR A 45 -14.84 2.89 -10.13
N LEU A 46 -14.49 2.37 -11.30
CA LEU A 46 -13.60 3.01 -12.24
C LEU A 46 -14.39 3.28 -13.52
N ASP A 47 -14.38 4.53 -13.98
CA ASP A 47 -15.08 4.96 -15.18
C ASP A 47 -14.11 5.78 -16.04
N ARG A 48 -14.13 5.60 -17.37
CA ARG A 48 -13.45 6.50 -18.29
C ARG A 48 -14.45 7.56 -18.76
N LEU A 49 -14.04 8.82 -18.66
CA LEU A 49 -14.83 9.95 -19.13
C LEU A 49 -14.74 10.08 -20.65
N ASP A 50 -15.65 10.85 -21.25
CA ASP A 50 -15.68 11.11 -22.69
C ASP A 50 -14.37 11.71 -23.24
N ASP A 51 -13.58 12.38 -22.37
CA ASP A 51 -12.28 12.96 -22.71
C ASP A 51 -11.11 11.98 -22.56
N GLY A 52 -11.40 10.71 -22.25
CA GLY A 52 -10.42 9.63 -22.06
C GLY A 52 -9.78 9.59 -20.67
N ARG A 53 -10.06 10.55 -19.77
CA ARG A 53 -9.51 10.53 -18.41
C ARG A 53 -10.26 9.55 -17.53
N TRP A 54 -9.54 8.97 -16.57
CA TRP A 54 -10.15 8.14 -15.53
C TRP A 54 -10.81 8.97 -14.43
N GLN A 55 -11.96 8.49 -13.98
CA GLN A 55 -12.57 8.81 -12.70
C GLN A 55 -12.61 7.55 -11.84
N GLY A 56 -12.46 7.73 -10.52
CA GLY A 56 -12.51 6.64 -9.56
C GLY A 56 -13.31 7.01 -8.32
N GLN A 57 -14.04 6.03 -7.81
CA GLN A 57 -14.73 6.09 -6.52
C GLN A 57 -14.31 4.89 -5.67
N TRP A 58 -14.24 5.09 -4.36
CA TRP A 58 -13.89 4.05 -3.40
C TRP A 58 -14.92 4.05 -2.29
N MET A 59 -15.68 2.96 -2.19
CA MET A 59 -16.51 2.66 -1.04
C MET A 59 -15.66 1.89 -0.04
N ARG A 60 -15.46 2.49 1.14
CA ARG A 60 -14.67 1.94 2.24
C ARG A 60 -15.46 1.98 3.55
N PRO A 61 -15.08 1.18 4.57
CA PRO A 61 -15.64 1.35 5.91
C PRO A 61 -15.40 2.78 6.40
N GLU A 62 -16.37 3.33 7.13
CA GLU A 62 -16.24 4.65 7.76
C GLU A 62 -15.26 4.58 8.94
N ARG A 63 -15.26 3.43 9.63
CA ARG A 63 -14.29 3.10 10.68
C ARG A 63 -13.59 1.81 10.29
N ILE A 64 -12.27 1.79 10.44
CA ILE A 64 -11.43 0.64 10.17
C ILE A 64 -10.15 0.77 10.97
N ASN A 65 -9.74 -0.33 11.61
CA ASN A 65 -8.42 -0.47 12.22
C ASN A 65 -7.59 -1.36 11.29
N SER A 66 -6.55 -0.78 10.69
CA SER A 66 -5.74 -1.46 9.69
C SER A 66 -4.30 -0.96 9.69
N ASN A 67 -3.37 -1.90 9.50
CA ASN A 67 -1.96 -1.64 9.22
C ASN A 67 -1.66 -1.73 7.70
N GLY A 68 -2.69 -1.78 6.87
CA GLY A 68 -2.60 -1.99 5.43
C GLY A 68 -2.69 -3.45 5.02
N TRP A 69 -2.34 -4.41 5.88
CA TRP A 69 -2.31 -5.85 5.55
C TRP A 69 -3.52 -6.56 6.16
N ILE A 70 -3.81 -6.18 7.39
CA ILE A 70 -4.89 -6.68 8.21
C ILE A 70 -5.96 -5.61 8.32
N PHE A 71 -7.22 -6.04 8.35
CA PHE A 71 -8.40 -5.20 8.55
C PHE A 71 -9.24 -5.76 9.68
N ARG A 72 -9.60 -4.93 10.65
CA ARG A 72 -10.49 -5.29 11.77
C ARG A 72 -11.32 -4.09 12.20
N GLU A 73 -12.28 -4.32 13.10
CA GLU A 73 -13.14 -3.27 13.69
C GLU A 73 -13.80 -2.39 12.60
N MET A 74 -14.25 -3.04 11.52
CA MET A 74 -14.83 -2.35 10.37
C MET A 74 -16.29 -2.03 10.60
N GLU A 75 -16.66 -0.76 10.43
CA GLU A 75 -18.03 -0.28 10.58
C GLU A 75 -18.41 0.74 9.50
N GLY A 76 -19.71 0.76 9.18
CA GLY A 76 -20.29 1.75 8.28
C GLY A 76 -19.80 1.63 6.83
N ALA A 77 -20.12 2.65 6.04
CA ALA A 77 -19.67 2.76 4.67
C ALA A 77 -19.60 4.24 4.27
N GLN A 78 -18.46 4.63 3.70
CA GLN A 78 -18.22 5.95 3.15
C GLN A 78 -17.77 5.82 1.70
N LEU A 79 -18.37 6.63 0.82
CA LEU A 79 -17.98 6.74 -0.58
C LEU A 79 -17.07 7.97 -0.75
N VAL A 80 -15.83 7.76 -1.17
CA VAL A 80 -14.87 8.81 -1.47
C VAL A 80 -14.53 8.83 -2.96
N ARG A 81 -14.21 10.01 -3.49
CA ARG A 81 -13.83 10.21 -4.90
C ARG A 81 -12.34 10.47 -5.01
N ALA A 82 -11.73 9.97 -6.08
CA ALA A 82 -10.35 10.27 -6.38
C ALA A 82 -10.17 11.77 -6.64
N VAL A 83 -9.19 12.38 -5.99
CA VAL A 83 -8.81 13.78 -6.18
C VAL A 83 -7.83 13.96 -7.34
N ARG A 84 -7.10 12.91 -7.71
CA ARG A 84 -6.21 12.88 -8.88
C ARG A 84 -6.23 11.49 -9.51
N THR A 85 -6.04 11.46 -10.82
CA THR A 85 -5.96 10.22 -11.61
C THR A 85 -4.82 10.31 -12.62
N ALA A 86 -4.20 9.18 -12.92
CA ALA A 86 -3.20 9.04 -13.96
C ALA A 86 -3.27 7.63 -14.56
N GLU A 87 -2.88 7.48 -15.82
CA GLU A 87 -2.75 6.18 -16.47
C GLU A 87 -1.39 6.09 -17.14
N ARG A 88 -0.69 4.96 -16.96
CA ARG A 88 0.57 4.67 -17.64
C ARG A 88 0.73 3.17 -17.80
N ASP A 89 1.06 2.73 -19.02
CA ASP A 89 1.37 1.33 -19.34
C ASP A 89 0.26 0.36 -18.88
N GLY A 90 -1.01 0.74 -19.09
CA GLY A 90 -2.19 -0.03 -18.69
C GLY A 90 -2.46 -0.08 -17.17
N VAL A 91 -1.73 0.71 -16.38
CA VAL A 91 -1.94 0.85 -14.93
C VAL A 91 -2.66 2.17 -14.66
N VAL A 92 -3.81 2.08 -14.01
CA VAL A 92 -4.58 3.24 -13.56
C VAL A 92 -4.20 3.56 -12.12
N GLN A 93 -3.73 4.78 -11.88
CA GLN A 93 -3.43 5.28 -10.55
C GLN A 93 -4.50 6.28 -10.11
N LEU A 94 -5.06 6.05 -8.93
CA LEU A 94 -6.05 6.91 -8.29
C LEU A 94 -5.48 7.42 -6.96
N VAL A 95 -5.70 8.69 -6.66
CA VAL A 95 -5.28 9.32 -5.40
C VAL A 95 -6.53 9.76 -4.65
N PHE A 96 -6.66 9.35 -3.39
CA PHE A 96 -7.79 9.68 -2.52
C PHE A 96 -7.30 10.45 -1.29
N THR A 97 -8.15 11.29 -0.71
CA THR A 97 -7.86 11.91 0.59
C THR A 97 -7.90 10.84 1.69
N GLY A 98 -6.87 10.79 2.53
CA GLY A 98 -6.78 9.89 3.67
C GLY A 98 -7.93 10.11 4.68
N PRO A 99 -8.29 9.09 5.47
CA PRO A 99 -9.43 9.15 6.38
C PRO A 99 -9.23 10.11 7.56
N LEU A 100 -7.98 10.35 7.99
CA LEU A 100 -7.67 11.14 9.18
C LEU A 100 -7.62 12.66 8.93
N GLY A 101 -7.68 13.10 7.68
CA GLY A 101 -7.58 14.53 7.34
C GLY A 101 -6.22 15.16 7.65
N ASP A 102 -5.21 14.33 7.92
CA ASP A 102 -3.81 14.68 8.22
C ASP A 102 -3.03 15.16 6.98
N GLY A 103 -3.71 15.33 5.85
CA GLY A 103 -3.09 15.69 4.57
C GLY A 103 -2.42 14.51 3.84
N ARG A 104 -2.40 13.31 4.44
CA ARG A 104 -1.94 12.11 3.77
C ARG A 104 -2.96 11.69 2.71
N ASN A 105 -2.46 11.31 1.53
CA ASN A 105 -3.31 10.78 0.46
C ASN A 105 -3.05 9.30 0.28
N ASP A 106 -4.12 8.53 0.06
CA ASP A 106 -4.05 7.12 -0.27
C ASP A 106 -3.84 7.00 -1.78
N VAL A 107 -2.77 6.33 -2.21
CA VAL A 107 -2.43 6.17 -3.63
C VAL A 107 -2.59 4.70 -4.02
N LEU A 108 -3.56 4.45 -4.89
CA LEU A 108 -3.98 3.12 -5.30
C LEU A 108 -3.71 2.91 -6.78
N ARG A 109 -3.09 1.78 -7.15
CA ARG A 109 -2.82 1.40 -8.54
C ARG A 109 -3.60 0.16 -8.90
N PHE A 110 -4.25 0.21 -10.05
CA PHE A 110 -5.11 -0.83 -10.56
C PHE A 110 -4.53 -1.37 -11.87
N ARG A 111 -4.47 -2.68 -12.00
CA ARG A 111 -4.08 -3.37 -13.23
C ARG A 111 -5.06 -4.50 -13.48
N GLN A 112 -5.57 -4.61 -14.70
CA GLN A 112 -6.39 -5.76 -15.05
C GLN A 112 -5.51 -6.98 -15.31
N THR A 113 -5.93 -8.13 -14.78
CA THR A 113 -5.23 -9.40 -14.94
C THR A 113 -6.06 -10.46 -15.65
N GLY A 114 -7.36 -10.21 -15.84
CA GLY A 114 -8.23 -10.96 -16.74
C GLY A 114 -9.62 -10.34 -16.84
N THR A 115 -10.54 -10.98 -17.56
CA THR A 115 -11.87 -10.43 -17.89
C THR A 115 -12.68 -9.95 -16.67
N ASN A 116 -12.57 -10.68 -15.56
CA ASN A 116 -13.26 -10.38 -14.29
C ASN A 116 -12.30 -10.30 -13.10
N GLN A 117 -11.02 -10.09 -13.37
CA GLN A 117 -9.96 -10.03 -12.35
C GLN A 117 -9.09 -8.80 -12.55
N ALA A 118 -8.78 -8.13 -11.46
CA ALA A 118 -7.82 -7.05 -11.43
C ALA A 118 -6.96 -7.19 -10.17
N GLU A 119 -5.89 -6.43 -10.12
CA GLU A 119 -5.00 -6.32 -8.97
C GLU A 119 -4.97 -4.88 -8.50
N LEU A 120 -4.90 -4.71 -7.18
CA LEU A 120 -4.76 -3.43 -6.50
C LEU A 120 -3.44 -3.39 -5.74
N THR A 121 -2.57 -2.44 -6.08
CA THR A 121 -1.39 -2.13 -5.28
C THR A 121 -1.65 -0.87 -4.46
N TYR A 122 -1.52 -0.96 -3.14
CA TYR A 122 -1.52 0.18 -2.25
C TYR A 122 -0.08 0.72 -2.14
N VAL A 123 0.19 1.89 -2.72
CA VAL A 123 1.52 2.51 -2.65
C VAL A 123 1.84 2.96 -1.22
N GLY A 124 3.01 2.54 -0.72
CA GLY A 124 3.47 2.84 0.65
C GLY A 124 3.25 1.68 1.63
N VAL A 125 2.57 0.61 1.19
CA VAL A 125 2.38 -0.62 1.96
C VAL A 125 3.16 -1.73 1.23
N PRO A 126 4.21 -2.33 1.83
CA PRO A 126 5.05 -3.31 1.13
C PRO A 126 4.40 -4.70 1.15
N THR A 127 3.30 -4.84 0.41
CA THR A 127 2.58 -6.12 0.19
C THR A 127 2.48 -6.48 -1.26
N ASP A 128 2.21 -7.76 -1.54
CA ASP A 128 1.78 -8.16 -2.86
C ASP A 128 0.43 -7.50 -3.20
N PRO A 129 0.14 -7.28 -4.49
CA PRO A 129 -1.12 -6.71 -4.92
C PRO A 129 -2.35 -7.49 -4.43
N TYR A 130 -3.38 -6.78 -4.00
CA TYR A 130 -4.65 -7.35 -3.59
C TYR A 130 -5.44 -7.82 -4.81
N PRO A 131 -5.92 -9.07 -4.84
CA PRO A 131 -6.79 -9.54 -5.90
C PRO A 131 -8.16 -8.85 -5.78
N LEU A 132 -8.64 -8.34 -6.91
CA LEU A 132 -9.96 -7.76 -7.06
C LEU A 132 -10.80 -8.62 -8.01
N ILE A 133 -12.07 -8.77 -7.67
CA ILE A 133 -13.05 -9.41 -8.56
C ILE A 133 -14.05 -8.39 -9.07
N ARG A 134 -14.48 -8.55 -10.32
CA ARG A 134 -15.55 -7.72 -10.88
C ARG A 134 -16.87 -8.01 -10.17
N VAL A 135 -17.60 -6.95 -9.79
CA VAL A 135 -18.88 -7.03 -9.08
C VAL A 135 -19.93 -6.11 -9.71
N PRO A 136 -21.23 -6.32 -9.44
CA PRO A 136 -22.26 -5.36 -9.80
C PRO A 136 -22.03 -4.02 -9.08
N GLY A 137 -22.33 -2.89 -9.72
CA GLY A 137 -22.16 -1.55 -9.11
C GLY A 137 -23.04 -1.26 -7.89
N SER A 138 -23.99 -2.14 -7.56
CA SER A 138 -24.79 -2.09 -6.33
C SER A 138 -24.20 -2.90 -5.17
N GLN A 139 -22.98 -3.42 -5.31
CA GLN A 139 -22.30 -4.19 -4.27
C GLN A 139 -22.14 -3.35 -3.01
N GLN A 140 -22.51 -3.93 -1.86
CA GLN A 140 -22.35 -3.32 -0.55
C GLN A 140 -21.12 -3.90 0.16
N LEU A 141 -20.65 -3.18 1.18
CA LEU A 141 -19.61 -3.65 2.08
C LEU A 141 -20.14 -4.72 3.05
N GLY A 142 -19.21 -5.51 3.59
CA GLY A 142 -19.49 -6.53 4.59
C GLY A 142 -20.04 -7.86 4.02
N PRO A 143 -20.63 -8.71 4.88
CA PRO A 143 -20.79 -8.50 6.32
C PRO A 143 -19.45 -8.39 7.05
N PHE A 144 -19.39 -7.56 8.10
CA PHE A 144 -18.23 -7.45 8.98
C PHE A 144 -18.54 -8.14 10.30
N ASP A 145 -17.60 -8.92 10.79
CA ASP A 145 -17.66 -9.59 12.08
C ASP A 145 -16.67 -8.92 13.03
N GLU A 146 -17.17 -8.41 14.16
CA GLU A 146 -16.39 -7.63 15.14
C GLU A 146 -15.23 -8.42 15.74
N ILE A 147 -15.34 -9.75 15.81
CA ILE A 147 -14.30 -10.62 16.38
C ILE A 147 -13.32 -11.17 15.34
N ARG A 148 -13.54 -10.85 14.05
CA ARG A 148 -12.69 -11.33 12.96
C ARG A 148 -11.61 -10.33 12.58
N ILE A 149 -10.47 -10.92 12.26
CA ILE A 149 -9.32 -10.29 11.65
C ILE A 149 -9.30 -10.76 10.20
N TYR A 150 -9.39 -9.81 9.28
CA TYR A 150 -9.37 -10.06 7.85
C TYR A 150 -7.96 -9.79 7.34
N ASP A 151 -7.25 -10.83 6.95
CA ASP A 151 -5.97 -10.76 6.23
C ASP A 151 -6.23 -10.94 4.74
N ARG A 152 -5.27 -10.54 3.88
CA ARG A 152 -5.35 -10.62 2.42
C ARG A 152 -5.94 -11.94 1.93
N ASP A 153 -5.52 -13.05 2.52
CA ASP A 153 -5.83 -14.39 2.03
C ASP A 153 -6.90 -15.12 2.86
N ASN A 154 -7.23 -14.65 4.07
CA ASN A 154 -8.14 -15.36 4.97
C ASN A 154 -8.77 -14.44 6.03
N ALA A 155 -9.96 -14.81 6.54
CA ALA A 155 -10.53 -14.20 7.74
C ALA A 155 -10.52 -15.20 8.91
N VAL A 156 -9.84 -14.83 9.99
CA VAL A 156 -9.72 -15.66 11.20
C VAL A 156 -10.24 -14.92 12.43
N THR A 157 -10.53 -15.65 13.51
CA THR A 157 -10.87 -15.01 14.77
C THR A 157 -9.60 -14.56 15.49
N GLU A 158 -9.71 -13.57 16.38
CA GLU A 158 -8.58 -13.13 17.21
C GLU A 158 -7.93 -14.29 18.00
N ALA A 159 -8.74 -15.25 18.46
CA ALA A 159 -8.23 -16.41 19.20
C ALA A 159 -7.40 -17.37 18.35
N ASP A 160 -7.61 -17.36 17.03
CA ASP A 160 -6.94 -18.26 16.08
C ASP A 160 -5.82 -17.55 15.30
N TYR A 161 -5.75 -16.21 15.35
CA TYR A 161 -4.75 -15.44 14.64
C TYR A 161 -3.37 -15.65 15.27
N THR A 162 -2.45 -16.26 14.52
CA THR A 162 -1.05 -16.41 14.91
C THR A 162 -0.20 -15.61 13.91
N PRO A 163 0.38 -14.46 14.32
CA PRO A 163 1.09 -13.56 13.40
C PRO A 163 2.28 -14.22 12.69
N ASP A 164 2.84 -15.28 13.27
CA ASP A 164 4.06 -15.94 12.79
C ASP A 164 3.82 -17.07 11.75
N ALA A 165 2.57 -17.41 11.45
CA ALA A 165 2.26 -18.56 10.59
C ALA A 165 2.51 -18.31 9.09
N GLU A 166 2.68 -17.07 8.64
CA GLU A 166 2.82 -16.70 7.22
C GLU A 166 4.28 -16.54 6.73
N SER A 167 5.28 -16.61 7.63
CA SER A 167 6.70 -16.48 7.23
C SER A 167 7.50 -17.79 7.23
N ALA A 168 6.88 -18.91 7.60
CA ALA A 168 7.52 -20.22 7.43
C ALA A 168 7.22 -20.75 6.03
N PRO A 169 8.20 -20.80 5.10
CA PRO A 169 8.00 -21.57 3.88
C PRO A 169 7.64 -23.00 4.27
N ASP A 170 6.65 -23.56 3.58
CA ASP A 170 6.07 -24.90 3.75
C ASP A 170 7.08 -26.04 3.37
N ASP A 171 8.37 -25.84 3.66
CA ASP A 171 9.49 -26.74 3.34
C ASP A 171 9.67 -27.87 4.38
N ALA A 172 8.60 -28.31 5.03
CA ALA A 172 8.64 -29.39 6.02
C ALA A 172 7.78 -30.60 5.66
N ALA A 173 7.42 -30.78 4.38
CA ALA A 173 6.60 -31.91 3.96
C ALA A 173 7.04 -32.63 2.68
N ASP A 174 8.34 -32.77 2.37
CA ASP A 174 8.77 -33.87 1.49
C ASP A 174 10.28 -34.20 1.52
N VAL A 175 10.80 -34.76 2.62
CA VAL A 175 12.05 -35.55 2.53
C VAL A 175 11.99 -36.75 3.46
N ALA A 176 11.15 -37.71 3.12
CA ALA A 176 11.33 -39.08 3.57
C ALA A 176 11.33 -40.02 2.35
N ASP A 177 12.55 -40.35 1.94
CA ASP A 177 12.91 -41.67 1.41
C ASP A 177 12.48 -41.99 -0.03
N ASP A 178 13.24 -41.50 -1.01
CA ASP A 178 13.56 -42.34 -2.17
C ASP A 178 15.03 -42.22 -2.57
N ALA A 179 15.85 -43.00 -1.88
CA ALA A 179 17.17 -43.36 -2.34
C ALA A 179 17.05 -44.33 -3.54
N ARG A 180 17.19 -43.83 -4.78
CA ARG A 180 17.82 -44.54 -5.93
C ARG A 180 17.71 -43.77 -7.25
N SER A 181 18.82 -43.16 -7.68
CA SER A 181 19.44 -43.40 -8.99
C SER A 181 20.43 -42.28 -9.30
N SER A 182 21.64 -42.45 -8.79
CA SER A 182 22.84 -41.93 -9.43
C SER A 182 23.09 -42.75 -10.69
N GLU A 183 22.82 -42.21 -11.87
CA GLU A 183 23.58 -42.48 -13.09
C GLU A 183 23.13 -41.53 -14.22
N GLN A 184 24.13 -40.84 -14.81
CA GLN A 184 24.24 -40.58 -16.25
C GLN A 184 23.49 -39.36 -16.85
N MET A 185 24.20 -38.23 -16.96
CA MET A 185 24.61 -37.69 -18.27
C MET A 185 25.55 -36.49 -18.12
N GLU A 186 26.79 -36.71 -18.57
CA GLU A 186 27.74 -35.69 -19.01
C GLU A 186 27.33 -35.10 -20.38
N ALA A 187 27.84 -33.89 -20.63
CA ALA A 187 27.97 -33.20 -21.92
C ALA A 187 26.65 -32.59 -22.46
N GLU A 188 26.60 -31.36 -22.98
CA GLU A 188 27.60 -30.58 -23.70
C GLU A 188 27.51 -29.10 -23.33
N ALA A 189 28.67 -28.47 -23.23
CA ALA A 189 28.80 -27.03 -23.32
C ALA A 189 28.73 -26.65 -24.80
N ASP A 190 27.74 -25.86 -25.19
CA ASP A 190 27.75 -25.15 -26.48
C ASP A 190 27.80 -23.65 -26.22
N SER A 191 28.89 -23.08 -26.71
CA SER A 191 29.24 -21.68 -26.71
C SER A 191 28.50 -20.96 -27.84
N VAL A 192 27.77 -19.88 -27.53
CA VAL A 192 27.40 -18.90 -28.55
C VAL A 192 27.98 -17.54 -28.15
N ASP A 193 28.95 -17.17 -28.98
CA ASP A 193 29.63 -15.89 -29.08
C ASP A 193 28.71 -14.77 -29.59
N GLU A 194 29.00 -13.57 -29.09
CA GLU A 194 29.24 -12.33 -29.85
C GLU A 194 28.14 -11.72 -30.74
N GLU A 195 27.74 -10.48 -30.39
CA GLU A 195 27.74 -9.24 -31.21
C GLU A 195 26.69 -8.26 -30.64
N ALA A 196 27.10 -7.21 -29.92
CA ALA A 196 27.48 -5.90 -30.44
C ALA A 196 26.33 -5.08 -31.07
N GLN A 197 25.84 -4.07 -30.33
CA GLN A 197 25.32 -2.78 -30.84
C GLN A 197 25.08 -1.86 -29.63
N ALA A 198 25.92 -0.83 -29.42
CA ALA A 198 25.84 0.52 -30.01
C ALA A 198 24.63 1.29 -29.45
N ASP A 199 24.84 2.20 -28.50
CA ASP A 199 25.17 3.61 -28.75
C ASP A 199 23.93 4.42 -29.15
N SER A 200 23.37 5.19 -28.20
CA SER A 200 22.81 6.51 -28.50
C SER A 200 22.25 7.23 -27.26
N VAL A 201 22.84 8.40 -27.01
CA VAL A 201 22.16 9.69 -26.80
C VAL A 201 21.61 10.01 -25.40
N ASP A 202 22.53 10.55 -24.63
CA ASP A 202 22.42 11.82 -23.88
C ASP A 202 21.37 12.80 -24.47
N GLU A 203 20.23 12.99 -23.80
CA GLU A 203 19.42 14.20 -23.99
C GLU A 203 19.07 14.81 -22.63
N GLN A 204 19.89 15.82 -22.33
CA GLN A 204 19.91 16.69 -21.19
C GLN A 204 18.64 17.56 -21.17
N ALA A 205 17.62 17.15 -20.40
CA ALA A 205 16.48 18.00 -20.09
C ALA A 205 16.85 18.96 -18.95
N ALA A 206 17.00 20.23 -19.29
CA ALA A 206 17.19 21.32 -18.35
C ALA A 206 16.02 21.42 -17.36
N PRO A 207 16.27 21.63 -16.05
CA PRO A 207 15.21 21.94 -15.11
C PRO A 207 14.66 23.36 -15.34
N PRO A 208 13.35 23.60 -15.19
CA PRO A 208 12.78 24.93 -15.24
C PRO A 208 13.23 25.76 -14.04
N GLU A 209 13.64 27.00 -14.32
CA GLU A 209 13.88 28.08 -13.34
C GLU A 209 12.71 28.18 -12.35
N LEU A 210 13.00 27.90 -11.08
CA LEU A 210 12.14 28.23 -9.96
C LEU A 210 12.11 29.76 -9.82
N ALA A 211 10.95 30.35 -10.08
CA ALA A 211 10.63 31.71 -9.69
C ALA A 211 10.77 31.81 -8.17
N GLN A 212 11.76 32.58 -7.73
CA GLN A 212 11.96 32.96 -6.34
C GLN A 212 10.85 33.96 -5.99
N ASP A 213 9.88 33.50 -5.20
CA ASP A 213 8.89 34.36 -4.57
C ASP A 213 9.51 34.88 -3.27
N GLU A 214 10.10 36.07 -3.34
CA GLU A 214 10.61 36.83 -2.20
C GLU A 214 9.43 37.27 -1.33
N THR A 215 9.01 36.41 -0.40
CA THR A 215 8.17 36.84 0.72
C THR A 215 9.06 37.50 1.77
N LEU A 216 9.09 38.84 1.68
CA LEU A 216 9.51 39.76 2.73
C LEU A 216 8.81 39.45 4.06
N ILE A 217 9.46 38.67 4.93
CA ILE A 217 9.16 38.65 6.35
C ILE A 217 9.88 39.85 6.95
N GLY A 218 9.09 40.84 7.36
CA GLY A 218 9.57 42.11 7.89
C GLY A 218 10.43 41.96 9.14
N GLU A 219 11.45 42.81 9.22
CA GLU A 219 12.46 42.91 10.27
C GLU A 219 11.91 43.46 11.61
N ASP A 220 10.58 43.54 11.78
CA ASP A 220 9.91 44.18 12.93
C ASP A 220 9.43 43.19 14.02
N PHE A 221 9.80 41.90 13.96
CA PHE A 221 9.31 40.91 14.94
C PHE A 221 10.26 40.67 16.14
N LEU A 222 11.37 41.41 16.26
CA LEU A 222 12.41 41.15 17.28
C LEU A 222 12.53 42.22 18.38
N GLU A 223 11.63 43.20 18.47
CA GLU A 223 11.79 44.32 19.42
C GLU A 223 11.16 44.13 20.82
N ASP A 224 10.59 42.97 21.19
CA ASP A 224 9.81 42.86 22.44
C ASP A 224 10.26 41.76 23.44
N LEU A 225 11.51 41.29 23.38
CA LEU A 225 12.03 40.24 24.30
C LEU A 225 13.00 40.70 25.39
N ASP A 226 13.34 41.99 25.47
CA ASP A 226 14.45 42.48 26.31
C ASP A 226 14.07 42.89 27.75
N ASN A 227 12.97 42.40 28.34
CA ASN A 227 12.58 42.87 29.67
C ASN A 227 11.91 41.85 30.60
N ALA A 228 12.57 40.71 30.82
CA ALA A 228 12.26 39.83 31.96
C ALA A 228 13.42 39.83 32.99
N PRO A 229 13.16 40.11 34.28
CA PRO A 229 14.20 40.15 35.31
C PRO A 229 14.77 38.76 35.60
N LEU A 230 16.09 38.65 35.45
CA LEU A 230 16.90 37.50 35.85
C LEU A 230 16.73 37.22 37.35
N SER A 231 16.11 36.09 37.68
CA SER A 231 16.17 35.51 39.02
C SER A 231 17.33 34.52 39.07
N GLU A 232 18.42 34.92 39.72
CA GLU A 232 19.46 34.01 40.19
C GLU A 232 18.85 33.02 41.18
N SER A 233 18.91 31.73 40.86
CA SER A 233 18.72 30.65 41.83
C SER A 233 19.77 29.57 41.56
N ASP A 234 20.88 29.67 42.28
CA ASP A 234 21.84 28.60 42.50
C ASP A 234 21.20 27.42 43.22
N ALA A 235 21.17 26.26 42.56
CA ALA A 235 21.23 24.95 43.20
C ALA A 235 21.80 23.92 42.22
N PRO A 236 22.92 23.24 42.53
CA PRO A 236 23.39 22.09 41.77
C PRO A 236 22.64 20.85 42.25
N SER A 237 21.59 20.48 41.52
CA SER A 237 20.83 19.25 41.77
C SER A 237 20.83 18.37 40.53
N THR A 238 21.56 17.26 40.68
CA THR A 238 21.27 15.93 40.11
C THR A 238 21.34 15.77 38.59
N GLU A 239 21.65 14.54 38.17
CA GLU A 239 21.77 14.09 36.79
C GLU A 239 20.78 14.78 35.85
N ALA A 240 21.28 15.33 34.74
CA ALA A 240 20.43 15.82 33.67
C ALA A 240 19.60 14.63 33.16
N GLU A 241 18.36 14.51 33.63
CA GLU A 241 17.31 13.75 32.95
C GLU A 241 17.26 14.29 31.53
N ILE A 242 17.81 13.51 30.59
CA ILE A 242 17.70 13.78 29.17
C ILE A 242 16.21 13.67 28.88
N ALA A 243 15.54 14.82 28.68
CA ALA A 243 14.12 14.87 28.39
C ALA A 243 13.88 14.04 27.13
N ARG A 244 13.19 12.91 27.29
CA ARG A 244 12.82 12.00 26.20
C ARG A 244 11.89 12.75 25.26
N ALA A 245 12.21 12.79 23.97
CA ALA A 245 11.38 13.45 22.98
C ALA A 245 11.23 12.61 21.71
N CYS A 246 10.11 12.82 21.00
CA CYS A 246 9.85 12.21 19.70
C CYS A 246 10.88 12.61 18.64
N THR A 247 11.58 13.73 18.83
CA THR A 247 12.66 14.19 17.93
C THR A 247 13.94 13.37 18.04
N ASP A 248 14.07 12.53 19.07
CA ASP A 248 15.28 11.73 19.30
C ASP A 248 15.34 10.48 18.42
N ILE A 249 14.24 10.12 17.74
CA ILE A 249 14.18 8.97 16.84
C ILE A 249 14.33 9.39 15.38
N ASP A 250 15.28 8.77 14.68
CA ASP A 250 15.33 8.82 13.22
C ASP A 250 14.28 7.88 12.65
N ARG A 251 13.25 8.42 11.99
CA ARG A 251 12.14 7.62 11.43
C ARG A 251 12.56 6.82 10.21
N ASP A 252 13.61 7.26 9.50
CA ASP A 252 14.12 6.56 8.32
C ASP A 252 15.05 5.40 8.72
N ASN A 253 15.59 5.44 9.95
CA ASN A 253 16.43 4.41 10.52
C ASN A 253 16.16 4.24 12.02
N PRO A 254 14.99 3.68 12.39
CA PRO A 254 14.64 3.52 13.79
C PRO A 254 15.63 2.56 14.49
N PRO A 255 15.97 2.81 15.77
CA PRO A 255 16.80 1.89 16.54
C PRO A 255 16.07 0.55 16.69
N ASP A 256 16.82 -0.49 17.05
CA ASP A 256 16.25 -1.79 17.45
C ASP A 256 15.53 -1.69 18.82
N ALA A 257 14.95 -2.81 19.28
CA ALA A 257 14.18 -2.84 20.53
C ALA A 257 15.03 -2.46 21.76
N ASP A 258 16.28 -2.90 21.80
CA ASP A 258 17.23 -2.56 22.86
C ASP A 258 17.61 -1.08 22.80
N GLY A 259 17.79 -0.54 21.59
CA GLY A 259 18.06 0.88 21.36
C GLY A 259 16.89 1.77 21.75
N LEU A 260 15.63 1.39 21.48
CA LEU A 260 14.45 2.09 21.98
C LEU A 260 14.40 2.10 23.51
N SER A 261 14.69 0.96 24.13
CA SER A 261 14.71 0.82 25.58
C SER A 261 15.83 1.67 26.21
N ALA A 262 16.98 1.79 25.54
CA ALA A 262 18.05 2.69 25.94
C ALA A 262 17.69 4.18 25.75
N LEU A 263 16.90 4.51 24.73
CA LEU A 263 16.51 5.88 24.38
C LEU A 263 15.39 6.41 25.29
N TRP A 264 14.33 5.63 25.47
CA TRP A 264 13.09 6.06 26.15
C TRP A 264 12.80 5.30 27.45
N GLY A 265 13.61 4.30 27.79
CA GLY A 265 13.41 3.43 28.95
C GLY A 265 12.46 2.27 28.64
N ASP A 266 12.25 1.44 29.66
CA ASP A 266 11.34 0.28 29.60
C ASP A 266 9.90 0.63 30.05
N ASP A 267 9.63 1.90 30.37
CA ASP A 267 8.33 2.38 30.81
C ASP A 267 7.42 2.65 29.60
N TYR A 268 6.76 1.59 29.13
CA TYR A 268 5.75 1.67 28.07
C TYR A 268 4.48 0.90 28.47
N GLU A 269 3.35 1.31 27.89
CA GLU A 269 2.11 0.55 27.95
C GLU A 269 1.99 -0.36 26.73
N SER A 270 1.74 -1.65 26.95
CA SER A 270 1.43 -2.57 25.84
C SER A 270 -0.06 -2.47 25.52
N ILE A 271 -0.39 -1.95 24.34
CA ILE A 271 -1.76 -1.57 23.95
C ILE A 271 -2.38 -2.50 22.88
N GLY A 272 -1.88 -3.73 22.73
CA GLY A 272 -2.38 -4.66 21.72
C GLY A 272 -2.35 -6.12 22.16
N THR A 273 -3.34 -6.88 21.70
CA THR A 273 -3.35 -8.35 21.73
C THR A 273 -2.81 -8.86 20.39
N GLY A 274 -1.71 -9.63 20.43
CA GLY A 274 -1.15 -10.29 19.25
C GLY A 274 -0.05 -9.54 18.48
N LEU A 275 0.14 -8.23 18.71
CA LEU A 275 1.31 -7.48 18.24
C LEU A 275 1.95 -6.76 19.43
N ASP A 276 3.28 -6.71 19.49
CA ASP A 276 4.00 -5.92 20.50
C ASP A 276 3.92 -4.43 20.15
N ILE A 277 2.76 -3.84 20.44
CA ILE A 277 2.50 -2.41 20.30
C ILE A 277 2.79 -1.75 21.64
N ARG A 278 3.79 -0.87 21.64
CA ARG A 278 4.26 -0.14 22.80
C ARG A 278 3.88 1.33 22.67
N GLU A 279 3.22 1.86 23.69
CA GLU A 279 2.96 3.28 23.84
C GLU A 279 3.93 3.85 24.88
N TYR A 280 4.84 4.71 24.42
CA TYR A 280 5.78 5.44 25.27
C TYR A 280 5.20 6.83 25.55
N ARG A 281 5.03 7.16 26.84
CA ARG A 281 4.63 8.49 27.29
C ARG A 281 5.87 9.24 27.79
N MET A 282 6.17 10.37 27.16
CA MET A 282 7.38 11.13 27.42
C MET A 282 7.14 12.27 28.41
N ASP A 283 8.22 12.77 29.01
CA ASP A 283 8.16 13.80 30.05
C ASP A 283 7.68 15.16 29.52
N ASN A 284 7.83 15.40 28.21
CA ASN A 284 7.33 16.59 27.52
C ASN A 284 5.84 16.51 27.12
N GLY A 285 5.17 15.37 27.37
CA GLY A 285 3.78 15.14 26.98
C GLY A 285 3.59 14.45 25.63
N ASP A 286 4.66 14.20 24.87
CA ASP A 286 4.58 13.44 23.63
C ASP A 286 4.23 11.97 23.89
N ILE A 287 3.54 11.38 22.91
CA ILE A 287 3.20 9.97 22.88
C ILE A 287 3.76 9.34 21.60
N ALA A 288 4.64 8.36 21.76
CA ALA A 288 5.11 7.53 20.67
C ALA A 288 4.41 6.17 20.70
N ARG A 289 3.78 5.79 19.58
CA ARG A 289 3.23 4.44 19.38
C ARG A 289 4.12 3.68 18.42
N ILE A 290 4.77 2.66 18.95
CA ILE A 290 5.70 1.80 18.22
C ILE A 290 5.09 0.41 18.06
N THR A 291 5.16 -0.17 16.86
CA THR A 291 4.91 -1.61 16.66
C THR A 291 6.24 -2.31 16.45
N LEU A 292 6.49 -3.36 17.23
CA LEU A 292 7.61 -4.27 17.03
C LEU A 292 7.13 -5.51 16.28
N LEU A 293 7.78 -5.81 15.15
CA LEU A 293 7.58 -7.02 14.36
C LEU A 293 8.97 -7.63 14.14
N ASP A 294 9.28 -8.69 14.87
CA ASP A 294 10.59 -9.35 14.87
C ASP A 294 11.75 -8.39 15.16
N ASP A 295 12.62 -8.17 14.17
CA ASP A 295 13.78 -7.27 14.21
C ASP A 295 13.45 -5.86 13.68
N ARG A 296 12.20 -5.60 13.30
CA ARG A 296 11.77 -4.34 12.70
C ARG A 296 10.87 -3.53 13.62
N ILE A 297 11.11 -2.23 13.61
CA ILE A 297 10.37 -1.24 14.38
C ILE A 297 9.65 -0.29 13.45
N TYR A 298 8.35 -0.11 13.71
CA TYR A 298 7.49 0.81 12.98
C TYR A 298 7.00 1.91 13.90
N VAL A 299 7.39 3.15 13.61
CA VAL A 299 6.92 4.34 14.32
C VAL A 299 5.56 4.77 13.75
N ASN A 300 4.47 4.29 14.35
CA ASN A 300 3.10 4.54 13.87
C ASN A 300 2.73 6.03 14.05
N SER A 301 2.99 6.57 15.24
CA SER A 301 2.77 7.97 15.57
C SER A 301 3.78 8.45 16.60
N CYS A 302 4.11 9.74 16.56
CA CYS A 302 4.97 10.42 17.52
C CYS A 302 4.56 11.90 17.58
N GLY A 303 4.11 12.39 18.73
CA GLY A 303 3.72 13.79 18.97
C GLY A 303 2.70 13.95 20.10
N GLU A 304 2.16 15.15 20.28
CA GLU A 304 1.10 15.46 21.25
C GLU A 304 -0.23 14.75 20.90
N GLU A 305 -0.95 14.29 21.94
CA GLU A 305 -2.23 13.54 21.85
C GLU A 305 -3.42 14.38 21.34
#